data_AF-A0A935HT93-F1
#
_entry.id   AF-A0A935HT93-F1
#
_cell.length_a   1.000
_cell.length_b   1.000
_cell.length_c   1.000
_cell.angle_alpha   90.00
_cell.angle_beta   90.00
_cell.angle_gamma   90.00
#
_symmetry.space_group_name_H-M   'P 1'
#
loop_
_entity.id
_entity.type
_entity.pdbx_description
1 polymer ?
#
loop_
_entity_poly.entity_id
_entity_poly.type
_entity_poly.pdbx_seq_one_letter_code
_entity_poly.pdbx_strand_id
1 'polypeptide(L)'
;MLFRKEENDDFLKMMKALIDRTRILFAEGRKILDHVKGRLRLELKATISGGEEILNKIESMNYRVLSRRVKISNYDKLRIISSVLIK
;
A
#
# COMPACT_ATOMS: atom_id res chain seq x y z
N MET A 1 3.41 -23.83 -3.40
CA MET A 1 3.04 -22.41 -3.52
C MET A 1 3.41 -21.59 -2.27
N LEU A 2 2.50 -21.19 -1.38
CA LEU A 2 2.82 -20.26 -0.26
C LEU A 2 3.95 -20.76 0.67
N PHE A 3 3.84 -21.99 1.19
CA PHE A 3 4.87 -22.55 2.08
C PHE A 3 6.18 -22.92 1.38
N ARG A 4 6.16 -23.03 0.05
CA ARG A 4 7.35 -23.31 -0.79
C ARG A 4 7.97 -22.03 -1.36
N LYS A 5 7.40 -20.85 -1.07
CA LYS A 5 7.78 -19.55 -1.65
C LYS A 5 7.79 -19.53 -3.18
N GLU A 6 6.92 -20.32 -3.79
CA GLU A 6 6.79 -20.36 -5.26
C GLU A 6 5.82 -19.26 -5.72
N GLU A 7 6.29 -18.42 -6.64
CA GLU A 7 5.57 -17.28 -7.22
C GLU A 7 5.31 -17.54 -8.71
N ASN A 8 4.52 -18.59 -8.98
CA ASN A 8 4.08 -18.98 -10.32
C ASN A 8 2.91 -18.08 -10.80
N ASP A 9 2.45 -18.28 -12.02
CA ASP A 9 1.44 -17.40 -12.64
C ASP A 9 0.13 -17.31 -11.85
N ASP A 10 -0.30 -18.41 -11.22
CA ASP A 10 -1.49 -18.41 -10.38
C ASP A 10 -1.30 -17.56 -9.11
N PHE A 11 -0.08 -17.52 -8.56
CA PHE A 11 0.25 -16.65 -7.43
C PHE A 11 0.16 -15.20 -7.85
N LEU A 12 0.75 -14.86 -8.99
CA LEU A 12 0.75 -13.50 -9.52
C LEU A 12 -0.67 -13.02 -9.83
N LYS A 13 -1.51 -13.87 -10.42
CA LYS A 13 -2.94 -13.58 -10.67
C LYS A 13 -3.71 -13.36 -9.36
N MET A 14 -3.54 -14.25 -8.39
CA MET A 14 -4.16 -14.11 -7.07
C MET A 14 -3.72 -12.82 -6.38
N MET A 15 -2.41 -12.55 -6.34
CA MET A 15 -1.86 -11.34 -5.74
C MET A 15 -2.42 -10.09 -6.41
N LYS A 16 -2.46 -10.05 -7.74
CA LYS A 16 -3.06 -8.93 -8.47
C LYS A 16 -4.52 -8.70 -8.08
N ALA A 17 -5.35 -9.75 -8.06
CA ALA A 17 -6.75 -9.64 -7.65
C ALA A 17 -6.92 -9.13 -6.20
N LEU A 18 -6.05 -9.58 -5.28
CA LEU A 18 -6.06 -9.11 -3.89
C LEU A 18 -5.64 -7.64 -3.79
N ILE A 19 -4.61 -7.21 -4.53
CA ILE A 19 -4.16 -5.83 -4.57
C ILE A 19 -5.25 -4.93 -5.16
N ASP A 20 -5.88 -5.33 -6.28
CA ASP A 20 -6.97 -4.58 -6.92
C ASP A 20 -8.15 -4.37 -5.95
N ARG A 21 -8.58 -5.44 -5.26
CA ARG A 21 -9.60 -5.34 -4.21
C ARG A 21 -9.18 -4.40 -3.07
N THR A 22 -7.92 -4.49 -2.64
CA THR A 22 -7.40 -3.66 -1.55
C THR A 22 -7.34 -2.18 -1.95
N ARG A 23 -7.04 -1.86 -3.21
CA ARG A 23 -7.08 -0.49 -3.74
C ARG A 23 -8.49 0.11 -3.65
N ILE A 24 -9.52 -0.68 -3.97
CA ILE A 24 -10.93 -0.25 -3.80
C ILE A 24 -11.22 0.09 -2.33
N LEU A 25 -10.81 -0.77 -1.40
CA LEU A 25 -10.99 -0.54 0.04
C LEU A 25 -10.27 0.71 0.54
N PHE A 26 -9.04 0.98 0.07
CA PHE A 26 -8.33 2.22 0.40
C PHE A 26 -9.05 3.45 -0.15
N ALA A 27 -9.54 3.39 -1.40
CA ALA A 27 -10.28 4.48 -2.02
C ALA A 27 -11.59 4.79 -1.26
N GLU A 28 -12.32 3.77 -0.82
CA GLU A 28 -13.51 3.93 0.00
C GLU A 28 -13.17 4.48 1.40
N GLY A 29 -12.18 3.88 2.07
CA GLY A 29 -11.75 4.28 3.42
C GLY A 29 -11.21 5.70 3.47
N ARG A 30 -10.62 6.21 2.39
CA ARG A 30 -10.08 7.57 2.31
C ARG A 30 -11.12 8.67 2.58
N LYS A 31 -12.40 8.41 2.33
CA LYS A 31 -13.53 9.32 2.62
C LYS A 31 -13.66 9.66 4.12
N ILE A 32 -13.08 8.85 5.01
CA ILE A 32 -13.07 9.17 6.46
C ILE A 32 -12.29 10.46 6.76
N LEU A 33 -11.33 10.84 5.91
CA LEU A 33 -10.51 12.04 6.07
C LEU A 33 -11.31 13.35 5.96
N ASP A 34 -12.51 13.30 5.38
CA ASP A 34 -13.44 14.43 5.29
C ASP A 34 -14.21 14.65 6.60
N HIS A 35 -14.21 13.66 7.49
CA HIS A 35 -14.97 13.64 8.74
C HIS A 35 -14.08 13.79 9.99
N VAL A 36 -12.76 13.89 9.82
CA VAL A 36 -11.79 14.07 10.90
C VAL A 36 -10.95 15.33 10.68
N LYS A 37 -10.46 15.93 11.77
CA LYS A 37 -9.68 17.18 11.73
C LYS A 37 -8.43 17.13 12.58
N GLY A 38 -7.55 18.12 12.38
CA GLY A 38 -6.33 18.29 13.16
C GLY A 38 -5.35 17.13 13.01
N ARG A 39 -4.68 16.78 14.11
CA ARG A 39 -3.62 15.76 14.15
C ARG A 39 -4.10 14.38 13.68
N LEU A 40 -5.31 13.96 14.08
CA LEU A 40 -5.85 12.64 13.70
C LEU A 40 -6.01 12.51 12.18
N ARG A 41 -6.41 13.58 11.49
CA ARG A 41 -6.50 13.60 10.01
C ARG A 41 -5.13 13.35 9.38
N LEU A 42 -4.07 13.94 9.92
CA LEU A 42 -2.71 13.75 9.42
C LEU A 42 -2.20 12.32 9.67
N GLU A 43 -2.44 11.77 10.86
CA GLU A 43 -2.06 10.40 11.22
C GLU A 43 -2.76 9.38 10.30
N LEU A 44 -4.08 9.52 10.11
CA LEU A 44 -4.84 8.65 9.20
C LEU A 44 -4.40 8.80 7.74
N LYS A 45 -4.14 10.03 7.28
CA LYS A 45 -3.62 10.26 5.93
C LYS A 45 -2.25 9.59 5.75
N ALA A 46 -1.38 9.64 6.76
CA ALA A 46 -0.08 8.97 6.74
C ALA A 46 -0.21 7.44 6.70
N THR A 47 -1.12 6.86 7.49
CA THR A 47 -1.40 5.42 7.48
C THR A 47 -1.92 4.96 6.12
N ILE A 48 -2.88 5.69 5.54
CA ILE A 48 -3.44 5.40 4.21
C ILE A 48 -2.36 5.50 3.14
N SER A 49 -1.62 6.62 3.08
CA SER A 49 -0.55 6.82 2.09
C SER A 49 0.56 5.77 2.23
N GLY A 50 0.90 5.34 3.45
CA GLY A 50 1.88 4.27 3.68
C GLY A 50 1.39 2.91 3.19
N GLY A 51 0.12 2.59 3.40
CA GLY A 51 -0.50 1.37 2.89
C GLY A 51 -0.56 1.32 1.36
N GLU A 52 -1.02 2.40 0.73
CA GLU A 52 -1.03 2.51 -0.74
C GLU A 52 0.38 2.43 -1.33
N GLU A 53 1.38 2.98 -0.64
CA GLU A 53 2.75 2.88 -1.10
C GLU A 53 3.27 1.44 -1.10
N ILE A 54 2.91 0.65 -0.08
CA ILE A 54 3.21 -0.79 -0.11
C ILE A 54 2.59 -1.46 -1.34
N LEU A 55 1.35 -1.12 -1.72
CA LEU A 55 0.70 -1.66 -2.92
C LEU A 55 1.48 -1.29 -4.20
N ASN A 56 1.88 -0.03 -4.35
CA ASN A 56 2.72 0.44 -5.47
C ASN A 56 4.05 -0.34 -5.54
N LYS A 57 4.65 -0.61 -4.36
CA LYS A 57 5.90 -1.38 -4.28
C LYS A 57 5.72 -2.85 -4.62
N ILE A 58 4.57 -3.44 -4.30
CA ILE A 58 4.24 -4.82 -4.68
C ILE A 58 4.10 -4.92 -6.21
N GLU A 59 3.39 -3.98 -6.83
CA GLU A 59 3.21 -3.94 -8.29
C GLU A 59 4.54 -3.75 -9.03
N SER A 60 5.38 -2.80 -8.57
CA SER A 60 6.69 -2.55 -9.20
C SER A 60 7.70 -3.69 -9.06
N MET A 61 7.45 -4.66 -8.17
CA MET A 61 8.22 -5.91 -8.10
C MET A 61 7.50 -7.09 -8.75
N ASN A 62 6.54 -6.84 -9.65
CA ASN A 62 5.74 -7.85 -10.32
C ASN A 62 5.07 -8.82 -9.35
N TYR A 63 4.55 -8.32 -8.22
CA TYR A 63 3.83 -9.08 -7.19
C TYR A 63 4.66 -10.17 -6.47
N ARG A 64 5.99 -10.13 -6.61
CA ARG A 64 6.93 -11.11 -6.03
C ARG A 64 7.30 -10.81 -4.58
N VAL A 65 6.37 -11.07 -3.65
CA VAL A 65 6.48 -10.73 -2.22
C VAL A 65 7.06 -11.82 -1.31
N LEU A 66 7.08 -13.09 -1.75
CA LEU A 66 7.61 -14.23 -1.00
C LEU A 66 9.13 -14.36 -1.18
N SER A 67 9.64 -13.99 -2.35
CA SER A 67 11.07 -13.96 -2.66
C SER A 67 11.78 -12.76 -2.06
N ARG A 68 11.08 -11.61 -1.94
CA ARG A 68 11.63 -10.38 -1.37
C ARG A 68 10.60 -9.65 -0.49
N ARG A 69 11.01 -9.33 0.74
CA ARG A 69 10.18 -8.49 1.63
C ARG A 69 10.01 -7.09 1.04
N VAL A 70 8.77 -6.66 0.91
CA VAL A 70 8.40 -5.27 0.60
C VAL A 70 8.78 -4.39 1.77
N LYS A 71 9.55 -3.32 1.51
CA LYS A 71 9.99 -2.37 2.52
C LYS A 71 9.77 -0.94 2.01
N ILE A 72 9.38 -0.06 2.92
CA ILE A 72 9.36 1.39 2.70
C ILE A 72 10.79 1.90 2.96
N SER A 73 11.41 2.48 1.94
CA SER A 73 12.72 3.12 2.03
C SER A 73 12.63 4.49 2.71
N ASN A 74 13.77 5.10 3.02
CA ASN A 74 13.76 6.47 3.56
C ASN A 74 13.23 7.49 2.53
N TYR A 75 13.47 7.26 1.25
CA TYR A 75 12.87 8.07 0.18
C TYR A 75 11.35 7.94 0.14
N ASP A 76 10.83 6.73 0.27
CA ASP A 76 9.38 6.48 0.32
C ASP A 76 8.75 7.17 1.52
N LYS A 77 9.41 7.14 2.70
CA LYS A 77 8.95 7.88 3.88
C LYS A 77 8.87 9.39 3.63
N LEU A 78 9.88 9.98 2.99
CA LEU A 78 9.88 11.40 2.65
C LEU A 78 8.72 11.74 1.71
N ARG A 79 8.46 10.91 0.70
CA ARG A 79 7.33 11.07 -0.22
C ARG A 79 5.98 10.92 0.47
N ILE A 80 5.85 9.97 1.40
CA ILE A 80 4.63 9.81 2.20
C ILE A 80 4.40 11.05 3.05
N ILE A 81 5.42 11.52 3.78
CA ILE A 81 5.32 12.70 4.65
C ILE A 81 4.97 13.95 3.83
N SER A 82 5.60 14.16 2.66
CA SER A 82 5.26 15.29 1.80
C SER A 82 3.81 15.21 1.32
N SER A 83 3.32 14.02 0.93
CA SER A 83 1.92 13.82 0.52
C SER A 83 0.92 14.13 1.65
N VAL A 84 1.31 13.92 2.91
CA VAL A 84 0.45 14.14 4.08
C VAL A 84 0.34 15.63 4.40
N LEU A 85 1.48 16.33 4.38
CA LEU A 85 1.59 17.75 4.75
C LEU A 85 1.04 18.70 3.69
N ILE A 86 1.09 18.31 2.41
CA ILE A 86 0.49 19.09 1.34
C ILE A 86 -1.04 18.98 1.46
N LYS A 87 -1.70 20.14 1.50
CA LYS A 87 -3.13 20.32 1.83
C LYS A 87 -4.04 19.58 0.85
#